data_AF-A0A8H7QI81-F1
#
_entry.id   AF-A0A8H7QI81-F1
#
_cell.length_a   1.000
_cell.length_b   1.000
_cell.length_c   1.000
_cell.angle_alpha   90.00
_cell.angle_beta   90.00
_cell.angle_gamma   90.00
#
_symmetry.space_group_name_H-M   'P 1'
#
loop_
_entity.id
_entity.type
_entity.pdbx_description
1 polymer ?
#
loop_
_entity_poly.entity_id
_entity_poly.type
_entity_poly.pdbx_seq_one_letter_code
_entity_poly.pdbx_strand_id
1 'polypeptide(L)' 'MNRNVIRFQQDNATPHTSEITQDWFSANGFIFETTRDWPAQSPGLNPIEHVWYQLKRKLNTYPTRPTTKEELEAHITSE' A
#
# COMPACT_ATOMS: atom_id res chain seq x y z
N MET A 1 6.06 5.58 19.10
CA MET A 1 5.01 4.54 18.91
C MET A 1 5.63 3.18 19.17
N ASN A 2 4.96 2.30 19.91
CA ASN A 2 5.39 0.93 20.09
C ASN A 2 5.07 0.15 18.81
N ARG A 3 6.08 -0.30 18.07
CA ARG A 3 5.89 -1.02 16.80
C ARG A 3 5.49 -2.49 17.01
N ASN A 4 5.69 -3.02 18.22
CA ASN A 4 5.31 -4.39 18.60
C ASN A 4 3.78 -4.60 18.74
N VAL A 5 2.97 -3.56 18.54
CA VAL A 5 1.49 -3.68 18.47
C VAL A 5 0.95 -3.33 17.08
N ILE A 6 1.81 -2.91 16.15
CA ILE A 6 1.43 -2.56 14.79
C ILE A 6 1.61 -3.79 13.91
N ARG A 7 0.51 -4.25 13.30
CA ARG A 7 0.54 -5.29 12.27
C ARG A 7 0.72 -4.63 10.90
N PHE A 8 1.76 -5.03 10.18
CA PHE A 8 2.04 -4.52 8.85
C PHE A 8 1.54 -5.49 7.78
N GLN A 9 0.63 -5.03 6.92
CA GLN A 9 0.02 -5.85 5.88
C GLN A 9 0.54 -5.41 4.50
N GLN A 10 0.98 -6.39 3.70
CA GLN A 10 1.33 -6.24 2.28
C GLN A 10 1.03 -7.57 1.56
N ASP A 11 1.02 -7.56 0.23
CA ASP A 11 0.85 -8.76 -0.58
C ASP A 11 2.15 -9.58 -0.71
N ASN A 12 2.08 -10.71 -1.43
CA ASN A 12 3.21 -11.62 -1.65
C ASN A 12 4.04 -11.28 -2.89
N ALA A 13 4.15 -10.01 -3.28
CA ALA A 13 5.04 -9.63 -4.37
C ALA A 13 6.50 -10.02 -4.04
N THR A 14 7.27 -10.45 -5.06
CA THR A 14 8.66 -10.93 -4.87
C THR A 14 9.53 -9.99 -4.02
N PRO A 15 9.50 -8.64 -4.22
CA PRO A 15 10.25 -7.73 -3.36
C PRO A 15 9.83 -7.80 -1.88
N HIS A 16 8.54 -7.93 -1.60
CA HIS A 16 7.98 -7.97 -0.24
C HIS A 16 8.38 -9.26 0.51
N THR A 17 8.57 -10.36 -0.22
CA THR A 17 8.99 -11.66 0.33
C THR A 17 10.51 -11.86 0.32
N SER A 18 11.29 -10.89 -0.19
CA SER A 18 12.75 -10.99 -0.25
C SER A 18 13.37 -11.00 1.14
N GLU A 19 14.48 -11.73 1.31
CA GLU A 19 15.22 -11.82 2.59
C GLU A 19 15.60 -10.43 3.12
N ILE A 20 16.12 -9.56 2.26
CA ILE A 20 16.47 -8.18 2.60
C ILE A 20 15.29 -7.42 3.21
N THR A 21 14.09 -7.60 2.65
CA THR A 21 12.88 -6.96 3.17
C THR A 21 12.44 -7.58 4.50
N GLN A 22 12.50 -8.91 4.65
CA GLN A 22 12.19 -9.61 5.91
C GLN A 22 13.09 -9.16 7.06
N ASP A 23 14.40 -9.05 6.78
CA ASP A 23 15.40 -8.65 7.75
C ASP A 23 15.17 -7.21 8.21
N TRP A 24 14.83 -6.32 7.28
CA TRP A 24 14.51 -4.94 7.63
C TRP A 24 13.29 -4.85 8.55
N PHE A 25 12.21 -5.59 8.28
CA PHE A 25 11.03 -5.61 9.16
C PHE A 25 11.35 -6.13 10.56
N SER A 26 12.12 -7.21 10.64
CA SER A 26 12.56 -7.82 11.89
C SER A 26 13.41 -6.86 12.72
N ALA A 27 14.37 -6.17 12.07
CA ALA A 27 15.22 -5.17 12.72
C ALA A 27 14.45 -3.93 13.22
N ASN A 28 13.28 -3.64 12.63
CA ASN A 28 12.46 -2.46 12.95
C ASN A 28 11.25 -2.78 13.87
N GLY A 29 11.11 -4.02 14.34
CA GLY A 29 10.09 -4.42 15.32
C GLY A 29 8.66 -4.48 14.76
N PHE A 30 8.51 -4.79 13.48
CA PHE A 30 7.21 -5.05 12.87
C PHE A 30 6.82 -6.53 12.99
N ILE A 31 5.55 -6.80 13.28
CA ILE A 31 5.02 -8.17 13.31
C ILE A 31 4.65 -8.59 11.88
N PHE A 32 5.24 -9.69 11.40
CA PHE A 32 5.15 -10.19 10.03
C PHE A 32 4.00 -11.20 9.78
N GLU A 33 3.11 -11.42 10.77
CA GLU A 33 2.03 -12.43 10.69
C GLU A 33 1.12 -12.24 9.46
N THR A 34 0.91 -11.00 9.01
CA THR A 34 -0.02 -10.66 7.93
C THR A 34 0.48 -10.97 6.52
N THR A 35 1.77 -11.20 6.33
CA THR A 35 2.38 -11.46 5.02
C THR A 35 2.64 -12.94 4.77
N ARG A 36 3.05 -13.68 5.79
CA ARG A 36 3.37 -15.11 5.62
C ARG A 36 2.14 -15.94 5.22
N ASP A 37 0.97 -15.53 5.69
CA ASP A 37 -0.30 -16.22 5.46
C ASP A 37 -1.22 -15.50 4.45
N TRP A 38 -0.70 -14.53 3.69
CA TRP A 38 -1.51 -13.82 2.71
C TRP A 38 -1.94 -14.74 1.56
N PRO A 39 -3.23 -14.90 1.26
CA PRO A 39 -3.66 -15.74 0.15
C PRO A 39 -3.27 -15.10 -1.20
N ALA A 40 -2.68 -15.91 -2.08
CA ALA A 40 -2.32 -15.46 -3.42
C ALA A 40 -3.55 -14.94 -4.19
N GLN A 41 -3.33 -13.98 -5.10
CA GLN A 41 -4.36 -13.43 -5.98
C GLN A 41 -5.63 -12.93 -5.25
N SER A 42 -5.47 -12.38 -4.05
CA SER A 42 -6.58 -11.90 -3.23
C SER A 42 -6.58 -10.37 -3.07
N PRO A 43 -6.70 -9.58 -4.16
CA PRO A 43 -6.69 -8.12 -4.09
C PRO A 43 -7.87 -7.59 -3.25
N GLY A 44 -9.02 -8.27 -3.29
CA GLY A 44 -10.20 -7.88 -2.52
C GLY A 44 -10.02 -7.92 -0.99
N LEU A 45 -8.97 -8.58 -0.49
CA LEU A 45 -8.64 -8.57 0.94
C LEU A 45 -7.69 -7.41 1.32
N ASN A 46 -7.02 -6.79 0.35
CA ASN A 46 -6.04 -5.74 0.60
C ASN A 46 -6.75 -4.38 0.79
N PRO A 47 -6.75 -3.77 1.99
CA PRO A 47 -7.43 -2.49 2.24
C PRO A 47 -6.96 -1.36 1.34
N ILE A 48 -5.73 -1.42 0.81
CA ILE A 48 -5.23 -0.39 -0.09
C ILE A 48 -6.04 -0.30 -1.39
N GLU A 49 -6.66 -1.39 -1.85
CA GLU A 49 -7.50 -1.39 -3.05
C GLU A 49 -8.74 -0.51 -2.87
N HIS A 50 -9.31 -0.49 -1.66
CA HIS A 50 -10.44 0.40 -1.35
C HIS A 50 -10.00 1.86 -1.33
N VAL A 51 -8.80 2.15 -0.81
CA VAL A 51 -8.21 3.50 -0.83
C VAL A 51 -7.97 3.94 -2.28
N TRP A 52 -7.39 3.08 -3.12
CA TRP A 52 -7.18 3.35 -4.54
C TRP A 52 -8.49 3.60 -5.29
N TYR A 53 -9.55 2.84 -4.97
CA TYR A 53 -10.87 3.06 -5.55
C TYR A 53 -11.41 4.46 -5.23
N GLN A 54 -11.35 4.88 -3.96
CA GLN A 54 -11.81 6.22 -3.57
C GLN A 54 -10.93 7.32 -4.19
N LEU A 55 -9.61 7.13 -4.24
CA LEU A 55 -8.70 8.08 -4.87
C LEU A 55 -9.02 8.26 -6.36
N LYS A 56 -9.22 7.17 -7.10
CA LYS A 56 -9.61 7.22 -8.51
C LYS A 56 -10.95 7.93 -8.72
N ARG A 57 -11.92 7.74 -7.82
CA ARG A 57 -13.19 8.48 -7.86
C ARG A 57 -12.99 9.98 -7.67
N LYS A 58 -12.14 10.39 -6.72
CA LYS A 58 -11.77 11.80 -6.52
C LYS A 58 -11.07 12.36 -7.77
N LEU A 59 -10.11 11.63 -8.34
CA LEU A 59 -9.42 12.06 -9.56
C LEU A 59 -10.38 12.21 -10.75
N ASN A 60 -11.45 11.41 -10.81
CA ASN A 60 -12.47 11.52 -11.85
C ASN A 60 -13.41 12.72 -11.67
N THR A 61 -13.35 13.48 -10.57
CA THR A 61 -14.12 14.73 -10.42
C THR A 61 -13.43 15.93 -11.07
N TYR A 62 -12.14 15.82 -11.44
CA TYR A 62 -11.44 16.89 -12.14
C TYR A 62 -11.96 17.01 -13.58
N PRO A 63 -12.03 18.23 -14.11
CA PRO A 63 -12.57 18.46 -15.46
C PRO A 63 -11.70 17.83 -16.56
N THR A 64 -10.40 17.67 -16.30
CA THR A 64 -9.43 17.08 -17.21
C THR A 64 -8.59 16.04 -16.49
N ARG A 65 -8.09 15.07 -17.26
CA ARG A 65 -7.11 14.11 -16.76
C ARG A 65 -5.75 14.78 -16.66
N PRO A 66 -4.95 14.47 -15.63
CA PRO A 66 -3.56 14.94 -15.58
C PRO A 66 -2.79 14.33 -16.75
N THR A 67 -1.94 15.15 -17.37
CA THR A 67 -1.08 14.80 -18.49
C THR A 67 0.39 14.74 -18.09
N THR A 68 0.73 15.36 -16.95
CA THR A 68 2.07 15.30 -16.35
C THR A 68 2.04 14.57 -15.01
N LYS A 69 3.22 14.13 -14.57
CA LYS A 69 3.39 13.55 -13.24
C LYS A 69 3.06 14.58 -12.17
N GLU A 70 3.48 15.83 -12.37
CA GLU A 70 3.30 16.93 -11.44
C GLU A 70 1.81 17.27 -11.26
N GLU A 71 1.03 17.26 -12.35
CA GLU A 71 -0.43 17.44 -12.29
C GLU A 71 -1.11 16.29 -11.52
N LEU A 72 -0.68 15.06 -11.77
CA LEU A 72 -1.22 13.90 -11.04
C LEU A 72 -0.90 14.00 -9.55
N GLU A 73 0.34 14.33 -9.19
CA GLU A 73 0.77 14.54 -7.80
C GLU A 73 -0.03 15.65 -7.12
N ALA A 74 -0.24 16.78 -7.80
CA ALA A 74 -1.07 17.87 -7.29
C ALA A 74 -2.52 17.42 -7.04
N HIS A 75 -3.12 16.66 -7.97
CA HIS A 75 -4.49 16.18 -7.80
C HIS A 75 -4.63 15.14 -6.67
N ILE A 76 -3.68 14.21 -6.49
CA ILE A 76 -3.77 13.19 -5.42
C ILE A 76 -3.48 13.76 -4.03
N THR A 77 -2.70 14.85 -3.93
CA THR A 77 -2.32 15.46 -2.64
C THR A 77 -3.19 16.64 -2.24
N SER A 78 -3.98 17.19 -3.15
CA SER A 78 -4.96 18.22 -2.79
C SER A 78 -6.00 17.66 -1.82
N GLU A 79 -6.24 18.35 -0.70
CA GLU A 79 -7.19 17.97 0.36
C GLU A 79 -8.65 18.17 -0.09
#